data_AF-A0A7G8EJE3-F1
#
_entry.id   AF-A0A7G8EJE3-F1
#
_cell.length_a   1.000
_cell.length_b   1.000
_cell.length_c   1.000
_cell.angle_alpha   90.00
_cell.angle_beta   90.00
_cell.angle_gamma   90.00
#
_symmetry.space_group_name_H-M   'P 1'
#
loop_
_entity.id
_entity.type
_entity.pdbx_description
1 polymer ?
#
loop_
_entity_poly.entity_id
_entity_poly.type
_entity_poly.pdbx_seq_one_letter_code
_entity_poly.pdbx_strand_id
1 'polypeptide(L)' 'MMGAKQLGFSDYEQTIAKKHTKRDIFLAELKSVVPWQALIELIKPCCPKMNKQGGRPPYPRPTMLRIRLI' A
#
# COMPACT_ATOMS: atom_id res chain seq x y z
N MET A 1 8.95 -6.03 -48.29
CA MET A 1 7.92 -6.40 -47.29
C MET A 1 8.56 -6.30 -45.91
N MET A 2 8.20 -5.31 -45.10
CA MET A 2 8.76 -5.17 -43.75
C MET A 2 7.96 -6.04 -42.80
N GLY A 3 8.54 -7.16 -42.39
CA GLY A 3 7.95 -8.08 -41.42
C GLY A 3 7.83 -7.41 -40.05
N ALA A 4 6.67 -7.54 -39.43
CA ALA A 4 6.45 -7.05 -38.07
C ALA A 4 7.48 -7.71 -37.13
N LYS A 5 8.25 -6.89 -36.43
CA LYS A 5 9.25 -7.33 -35.44
C LYS A 5 8.50 -7.99 -34.28
N GLN A 6 8.55 -9.31 -34.17
CA GLN A 6 8.01 -10.03 -33.01
C GLN A 6 8.80 -9.61 -31.76
N LEU A 7 8.11 -9.02 -30.79
CA LEU A 7 8.66 -8.71 -29.47
C LEU A 7 8.74 -10.00 -28.66
N GLY A 8 9.93 -10.31 -28.12
CA GLY A 8 10.16 -11.48 -27.29
C GLY A 8 9.60 -11.29 -25.88
N PHE A 9 9.51 -12.38 -25.12
CA PHE A 9 9.04 -12.34 -23.73
C PHE A 9 9.87 -11.37 -22.86
N SER A 10 11.17 -11.29 -23.12
CA SER A 10 12.09 -10.35 -22.47
C SER A 10 11.84 -8.88 -22.84
N ASP A 11 11.34 -8.60 -24.05
CA ASP A 11 10.94 -7.24 -24.46
C ASP A 11 9.62 -6.82 -23.78
N TYR A 12 8.74 -7.77 -23.44
CA TYR A 12 7.50 -7.51 -22.70
C TYR A 12 7.76 -7.02 -21.27
N GLU A 13 8.69 -7.66 -20.55
CA GLU A 13 9.09 -7.25 -19.19
C GLU A 13 9.70 -5.83 -19.17
N GLN A 14 10.37 -5.44 -20.26
CA GLN A 14 10.98 -4.11 -20.40
C GLN A 14 10.00 -3.03 -20.89
N THR A 15 9.02 -3.41 -21.73
CA THR A 15 8.02 -2.48 -22.28
C THR A 15 6.78 -2.31 -21.38
N ILE A 16 6.51 -3.26 -20.48
CA ILE A 16 5.67 -3.04 -19.31
C ILE A 16 6.53 -2.32 -18.26
N ALA A 17 7.03 -1.13 -18.60
CA ALA A 17 7.39 -0.15 -17.59
C ALA A 17 6.18 -0.06 -16.65
N LYS A 18 6.34 -0.47 -15.38
CA LYS A 18 5.26 -0.70 -14.41
C LYS A 18 4.22 0.41 -14.56
N LYS A 19 3.15 0.11 -15.31
CA LYS A 19 2.11 1.10 -15.59
C LYS A 19 1.47 1.35 -14.24
N HIS A 20 1.79 2.49 -13.65
CA HIS A 20 1.18 2.90 -12.39
C HIS A 20 -0.32 2.89 -12.62
N THR A 21 -1.00 2.02 -11.88
CA THR A 21 -2.45 1.98 -11.95
C THR A 21 -2.98 3.27 -11.33
N LYS A 22 -4.22 3.65 -11.67
CA LYS A 22 -4.88 4.81 -11.02
C LYS A 22 -4.87 4.66 -9.49
N ARG A 23 -4.96 3.42 -8.99
CA ARG A 23 -4.81 3.08 -7.57
C ARG A 23 -3.42 3.46 -7.06
N ASP A 24 -2.34 3.05 -7.74
CA ASP A 24 -0.97 3.37 -7.27
C ASP A 24 -0.70 4.87 -7.18
N ILE A 25 -1.22 5.64 -8.15
CA ILE A 25 -1.11 7.11 -8.16
C ILE A 25 -1.87 7.69 -6.96
N PHE A 26 -3.12 7.30 -6.76
CA PHE A 26 -3.93 7.72 -5.62
C PHE A 26 -3.29 7.34 -4.27
N LEU A 27 -2.67 6.16 -4.18
CA LEU A 27 -1.97 5.73 -2.98
C LEU A 27 -0.68 6.53 -2.73
N ALA A 28 0.02 6.95 -3.78
CA ALA A 28 1.18 7.83 -3.65
C ALA A 28 0.76 9.24 -3.18
N GLU A 29 -0.32 9.78 -3.73
CA GLU A 29 -0.90 11.07 -3.32
C GLU A 29 -1.37 11.02 -1.86
N LEU A 30 -2.12 9.98 -1.48
CA LEU A 30 -2.55 9.78 -0.09
C LEU A 30 -1.37 9.67 0.88
N LYS A 31 -0.28 9.00 0.49
CA LYS A 31 0.93 8.95 1.33
C LYS A 31 1.53 10.32 1.58
N SER A 32 1.45 11.23 0.60
CA SER A 32 1.95 12.61 0.71
C SER A 32 1.01 13.52 1.50
N VAL A 33 -0.30 13.34 1.35
CA VAL A 33 -1.32 14.24 1.93
C VAL A 33 -1.69 13.86 3.36
N VAL A 34 -1.63 12.57 3.71
CA VAL A 34 -2.04 12.11 5.04
C VAL A 34 -0.92 12.33 6.06
N PRO A 35 -1.15 13.09 7.15
CA PRO A 35 -0.19 13.27 8.22
C PRO A 35 -0.15 12.02 9.12
N TRP A 36 0.51 10.96 8.64
CA TRP A 36 0.53 9.64 9.29
C TRP A 36 0.96 9.67 10.75
N GLN A 37 1.96 10.50 11.09
CA GLN A 37 2.47 10.59 12.46
C GLN A 37 1.42 11.15 13.42
N ALA A 38 0.78 12.27 13.05
CA ALA A 38 -0.29 12.89 13.83
C ALA A 38 -1.50 11.96 13.97
N LEU A 39 -1.83 11.23 12.91
CA LEU A 39 -2.90 10.25 12.92
C LEU A 39 -2.60 9.08 13.86
N ILE A 40 -1.36 8.58 13.89
CA ILE A 40 -0.96 7.50 14.81
C ILE A 40 -1.03 7.97 16.26
N GLU A 41 -0.58 9.19 16.55
CA GLU A 41 -0.61 9.78 17.90
C GLU A 41 -2.05 9.97 18.40
N LEU A 42 -2.95 10.47 17.54
CA LEU A 42 -4.36 10.67 17.87
C LEU A 42 -5.08 9.36 18.24
N ILE A 43 -4.73 8.24 17.61
CA ILE A 43 -5.43 6.96 17.77
C ILE A 43 -4.74 6.04 18.79
N LYS A 44 -3.52 6.38 19.23
CA LYS A 44 -2.80 5.68 20.32
C LYS A 44 -3.65 5.45 21.58
N PRO A 45 -4.43 6.41 22.11
CA PRO A 45 -5.22 6.21 23.33
C PRO A 45 -6.44 5.29 23.16
N CYS A 46 -6.97 5.10 21.96
CA CYS A 46 -8.22 4.36 21.72
C CYS A 46 -8.03 2.83 21.62
N CYS A 47 -6.87 2.31 22.01
CA CYS A 47 -6.51 0.91 21.80
C CYS A 47 -6.90 0.07 23.03
N PRO A 48 -7.76 -0.97 22.89
CA PRO A 48 -8.06 -1.86 24.00
C PRO A 48 -6.77 -2.55 24.46
N LYS A 49 -6.51 -2.53 25.77
CA LYS A 49 -5.37 -3.23 26.37
C LYS A 49 -5.54 -4.72 26.09
N MET A 50 -4.46 -5.39 25.67
CA MET A 50 -4.47 -6.83 25.42
C MET A 50 -5.04 -7.56 26.64
N ASN A 51 -6.01 -8.44 26.42
CA ASN A 51 -6.54 -9.28 27.49
C ASN A 51 -5.43 -10.23 27.98
N LYS A 52 -5.36 -10.48 29.29
CA LYS A 52 -4.36 -11.37 29.91
C LYS A 52 -4.53 -12.84 29.46
N GLN A 53 -5.69 -13.17 28.91
CA GLN A 53 -6.03 -14.47 28.34
C GLN A 53 -5.60 -14.46 26.88
N GLY A 54 -4.45 -15.06 26.59
CA GLY A 54 -3.76 -14.98 25.31
C GLY A 54 -4.65 -15.23 24.09
N GLY A 55 -4.30 -14.54 23.00
CA GLY A 55 -4.89 -14.65 21.67
C GLY A 55 -3.97 -13.98 20.64
N ARG A 56 -4.40 -13.90 19.38
CA ARG A 56 -3.63 -13.20 18.35
C ARG A 56 -3.46 -11.73 18.74
N PRO A 57 -2.23 -11.19 18.78
CA PRO A 57 -2.06 -9.77 19.07
C PRO A 57 -2.82 -8.95 18.03
N PRO A 58 -3.54 -7.89 18.45
CA PRO A 58 -4.15 -6.97 17.52
C PRO A 58 -3.09 -6.45 16.54
N TYR A 59 -3.44 -6.34 15.26
CA TYR A 59 -2.53 -5.73 14.29
C TYR A 59 -2.07 -4.36 14.79
N PRO A 60 -0.79 -4.00 14.60
CA PRO A 60 -0.31 -2.67 14.91
C PRO A 60 -1.21 -1.62 14.26
N ARG A 61 -1.60 -0.62 15.04
CA ARG A 61 -2.47 0.48 14.61
C ARG A 61 -2.05 1.15 13.28
N PRO A 62 -0.77 1.45 13.02
CA PRO A 62 -0.35 1.97 11.71
C PRO A 62 -0.67 1.02 10.56
N THR A 63 -0.58 -0.30 10.77
CA THR A 63 -0.92 -1.30 9.76
C THR A 63 -2.41 -1.32 9.47
N MET A 64 -3.26 -1.27 10.50
CA MET A 64 -4.72 -1.18 10.33
C MET A 64 -5.15 0.09 9.59
N LEU A 65 -4.55 1.24 9.93
CA LEU A 65 -4.86 2.51 9.26
C LEU A 65 -4.45 2.50 7.80
N ARG A 66 -3.27 1.95 7.50
CA ARG A 66 -2.79 1.77 6.12
C ARG A 66 -3.61 0.78 5.31
N ILE A 67 -4.39 -0.12 5.92
CA ILE A 67 -5.26 -1.05 5.18
C ILE A 67 -6.63 -0.42 4.90
N ARG A 68 -7.09 0.49 5.77
CA ARG A 68 -8.46 1.01 5.70
C ARG A 68 -8.57 2.37 5.01
N LEU A 69 -7.46 3.10 4.91
CA LEU A 69 -7.37 4.40 4.23
C LEU A 69 -6.75 4.29 2.81
N ILE A 70 -6.42 3.08 2.33
CA ILE A 70 -5.73 2.75 1.07
C ILE A 70 -6.55 1.68 0.33
#